data_AF-N4UJH7-F1
#
_entry.id   AF-N4UJH7-F1
#
_cell.length_a   1.000
_cell.length_b   1.000
_cell.length_c   1.000
_cell.angle_alpha   90.00
_cell.angle_beta   90.00
_cell.angle_gamma   90.00
#
_symmetry.space_group_name_H-M   'P 1'
#
loop_
_entity.id
_entity.type
_entity.pdbx_description
1 polymer ?
#
loop_
_entity_poly.entity_id
_entity_poly.type
_entity_poly.pdbx_seq_one_letter_code
_entity_poly.pdbx_strand_id
1 'polypeptide(L)'
;MYWFCQVDIYQGFWTTPCKPDVPIQTSLTTRDWITYGGISYPAYASNARGGVIARGSYKGVRVQAFQYTVPALELLYSYEWQVSSNLHDQERYCEELNIELMRIDAWLSYVGRTDKIANGPADLLKGAPALVQLLQTDFEVDFINIDLSAKEGGHQDIQGLADNVMDFLTDEELDEAEQLYILVASLRAVKVCQCVLAGSNTREVEEILMKDVQAHLV
;
A
#
# COMPACT_ATOMS: atom_id res chain seq x y z
N MET A 1 -1.29 -12.05 2.27
CA MET A 1 -1.69 -10.72 1.73
C MET A 1 -0.89 -10.22 0.51
N TYR A 2 -0.04 -11.03 -0.14
CA TYR A 2 0.69 -10.62 -1.36
C TYR A 2 -0.24 -10.36 -2.58
N TRP A 3 -1.51 -10.76 -2.49
CA TRP A 3 -2.54 -10.62 -3.52
C TRP A 3 -3.07 -9.19 -3.70
N PHE A 4 -2.95 -8.31 -2.69
CA PHE A 4 -3.35 -6.89 -2.81
C PHE A 4 -2.57 -6.13 -3.90
N CYS A 5 -1.37 -6.64 -4.23
CA CYS A 5 -0.55 -6.13 -5.33
C CYS A 5 -1.06 -6.58 -6.72
N GLN A 6 -2.02 -7.52 -6.80
CA GLN A 6 -2.59 -8.02 -8.06
C GLN A 6 -3.69 -7.14 -8.59
N VAL A 7 -4.39 -6.43 -7.71
CA VAL A 7 -5.52 -5.59 -8.07
C VAL A 7 -4.98 -4.20 -8.39
N ASP A 8 -5.12 -3.76 -9.63
CA ASP A 8 -5.21 -2.34 -9.98
C ASP A 8 -6.33 -1.79 -9.13
N ILE A 9 -5.92 -1.25 -7.97
CA ILE A 9 -6.81 -0.74 -6.95
C ILE A 9 -7.67 0.39 -7.54
N TYR A 10 -7.32 0.92 -8.72
CA TYR A 10 -8.07 1.92 -9.46
C TYR A 10 -9.16 1.37 -10.40
N GLN A 11 -9.15 0.08 -10.78
CA GLN A 11 -10.07 -0.47 -11.81
C GLN A 11 -10.53 -1.92 -11.59
N GLY A 12 -10.09 -2.64 -10.55
CA GLY A 12 -10.46 -4.05 -10.35
C GLY A 12 -9.88 -5.02 -11.38
N PHE A 13 -8.92 -4.59 -12.19
CA PHE A 13 -8.12 -5.43 -13.10
C PHE A 13 -6.64 -5.35 -12.71
N TRP A 14 -5.70 -6.00 -13.40
CA TRP A 14 -4.33 -6.16 -12.90
C TRP A 14 -3.53 -4.85 -12.76
N THR A 15 -2.78 -4.68 -11.65
CA THR A 15 -1.80 -3.58 -11.53
C THR A 15 -0.88 -3.60 -12.74
N THR A 16 -0.74 -2.46 -13.42
CA THR A 16 0.23 -2.38 -14.50
C THR A 16 1.62 -2.62 -13.91
N PRO A 17 2.39 -3.60 -14.43
CA PRO A 17 3.76 -3.79 -13.98
C PRO A 17 4.50 -2.46 -14.08
N CYS A 18 5.38 -2.17 -13.12
CA CYS A 18 6.53 -1.31 -13.42
C CYS A 18 7.25 -1.99 -14.59
N LYS A 19 6.89 -1.64 -15.83
CA LYS A 19 7.66 -2.04 -16.98
C LYS A 19 9.09 -1.57 -16.69
N PRO A 20 10.12 -2.37 -17.01
CA PRO A 20 11.51 -1.92 -16.89
C PRO A 20 11.79 -0.61 -17.66
N ASP A 21 10.87 -0.21 -18.55
CA ASP A 21 10.89 1.03 -19.32
C ASP A 21 10.22 2.25 -18.66
N VAL A 22 9.60 2.11 -17.46
CA VAL A 22 9.19 3.27 -16.66
C VAL A 22 10.43 3.75 -15.92
N PRO A 23 10.89 4.99 -16.15
CA PRO A 23 12.24 5.36 -15.81
C PRO A 23 12.44 5.32 -14.29
N ILE A 24 13.39 4.49 -13.88
CA ILE A 24 14.10 4.44 -12.60
C ILE A 24 14.52 5.85 -12.09
N GLN A 25 14.40 6.90 -12.92
CA GLN A 25 14.65 8.29 -12.55
C GLN A 25 13.69 8.86 -11.49
N THR A 26 12.44 8.39 -11.38
CA THR A 26 11.52 8.89 -10.34
C THR A 26 11.87 8.35 -8.95
N SER A 27 12.32 7.09 -8.87
CA SER A 27 12.77 6.48 -7.62
C SER A 27 14.10 7.05 -7.13
N LEU A 28 14.98 7.52 -8.04
CA LEU A 28 16.26 8.15 -7.67
C LEU A 28 16.10 9.38 -6.76
N THR A 29 15.10 10.24 -7.00
CA THR A 29 14.88 11.42 -6.14
C THR A 29 14.31 11.08 -4.76
N THR A 30 13.50 10.01 -4.66
CA THR A 30 13.02 9.50 -3.36
C THR A 30 14.13 8.75 -2.63
N ARG A 31 14.99 8.06 -3.37
CA ARG A 31 16.25 7.47 -2.86
C ARG A 31 17.16 8.54 -2.25
N ASP A 32 17.28 9.70 -2.89
CA ASP A 32 18.05 10.80 -2.30
C ASP A 32 17.42 11.27 -0.98
N TRP A 33 16.09 11.38 -0.92
CA TRP A 33 15.38 11.76 0.30
C TRP A 33 15.69 10.82 1.48
N ILE A 34 15.63 9.50 1.28
CA ILE A 34 15.99 8.53 2.33
C ILE A 34 17.48 8.62 2.67
N THR A 35 18.35 8.77 1.67
CA THR A 35 19.81 8.89 1.88
C THR A 35 20.19 10.11 2.74
N TYR A 36 19.42 11.20 2.66
CA TYR A 36 19.59 12.38 3.50
C TYR A 36 18.86 12.30 4.86
N GLY A 37 18.38 11.12 5.26
CA GLY A 37 17.68 10.89 6.53
C GLY A 37 16.23 11.40 6.54
N GLY A 38 15.64 11.57 5.36
CA GLY A 38 14.25 11.94 5.21
C GLY A 38 13.32 10.76 5.50
N ILE A 39 12.24 11.04 6.22
CA ILE A 39 11.23 10.05 6.65
C ILE A 39 9.89 10.31 5.92
N SER A 40 9.03 9.30 5.88
CA SER A 40 7.63 9.42 5.41
C SER A 40 6.68 8.79 6.42
N TYR A 41 5.45 9.31 6.45
CA TYR A 41 4.37 8.74 7.25
C TYR A 41 3.04 8.98 6.52
N PRO A 42 2.07 8.06 6.61
CA PRO A 42 0.75 8.27 6.03
C PRO A 42 -0.03 9.37 6.76
N ALA A 43 -1.09 9.88 6.14
CA ALA A 43 -1.88 10.98 6.71
C ALA A 43 -2.55 10.63 8.04
N TYR A 44 -2.87 9.35 8.25
CA TYR A 44 -3.49 8.83 9.47
C TYR A 44 -2.49 8.51 10.59
N ALA A 45 -1.18 8.70 10.37
CA ALA A 45 -0.20 8.45 11.41
C ALA A 45 -0.30 9.45 12.57
N SER A 46 0.03 9.00 13.78
CA SER A 46 -0.07 9.83 14.99
C SER A 46 0.75 11.11 14.86
N ASN A 47 0.13 12.27 15.12
CA ASN A 47 0.74 13.59 15.02
C ASN A 47 1.30 13.96 13.63
N ALA A 48 0.95 13.24 12.57
CA ALA A 48 1.51 13.45 11.24
C ALA A 48 1.02 14.73 10.54
N ARG A 49 0.02 15.43 11.11
CA ARG A 49 -0.55 16.69 10.57
C ARG A 49 -0.90 16.59 9.07
N GLY A 50 -1.48 15.46 8.66
CA GLY A 50 -1.81 15.16 7.26
C GLY A 50 -0.74 14.38 6.50
N GLY A 51 0.28 13.84 7.17
CA GLY A 51 1.27 12.94 6.57
C GLY A 51 2.40 13.67 5.86
N VAL A 52 3.47 12.94 5.54
CA VAL A 52 4.66 13.47 4.88
C VAL A 52 4.75 12.92 3.46
N ILE A 53 4.74 13.83 2.48
CA ILE A 53 4.97 13.51 1.07
C ILE A 53 6.48 13.59 0.85
N ALA A 54 7.11 12.42 0.60
CA ALA A 54 8.52 12.35 0.26
C ALA A 54 8.84 13.17 -1.00
N ARG A 55 10.09 13.62 -1.16
CA ARG A 55 10.49 14.28 -2.42
C ARG A 55 10.48 13.27 -3.56
N GLY A 56 10.00 13.72 -4.70
CA GLY A 56 10.03 12.95 -5.94
C GLY A 56 9.08 13.51 -6.98
N SER A 57 9.15 12.94 -8.18
CA SER A 57 8.16 13.18 -9.24
C SER A 57 7.06 12.13 -9.14
N TYR A 58 5.81 12.59 -9.12
CA TYR A 58 4.63 11.73 -9.05
C TYR A 58 3.84 11.84 -10.35
N LYS A 59 3.70 10.72 -11.06
CA LYS A 59 2.86 10.66 -12.25
C LYS A 59 1.40 10.75 -11.84
N GLY A 60 0.67 11.75 -12.31
CA GLY A 60 -0.76 11.84 -12.10
C GLY A 60 -1.54 10.84 -12.95
N VAL A 61 -2.55 10.20 -12.36
CA VAL A 61 -3.52 9.33 -13.03
C VAL A 61 -4.93 9.77 -12.71
N ARG A 62 -5.84 9.57 -13.67
CA ARG A 62 -7.27 9.81 -13.48
C ARG A 62 -7.93 8.51 -13.06
N VAL A 63 -8.51 8.53 -11.89
CA VAL A 63 -9.22 7.41 -11.27
C VAL A 63 -10.66 7.84 -11.12
N GLN A 64 -11.61 6.98 -11.50
CA GLN A 64 -13.03 7.34 -11.48
C GLN A 64 -13.54 7.72 -10.09
N ALA A 65 -13.07 7.02 -9.05
CA ALA A 65 -13.38 7.27 -7.66
C ALA A 65 -13.01 8.70 -7.20
N PHE A 66 -12.04 9.36 -7.84
CA PHE A 66 -11.59 10.69 -7.47
C PHE A 66 -12.03 11.74 -8.50
N GLN A 67 -12.53 12.87 -8.00
CA GLN A 67 -12.87 14.02 -8.85
C GLN A 67 -11.65 14.64 -9.54
N TYR A 68 -10.47 14.47 -8.95
CA TYR A 68 -9.20 15.05 -9.39
C TYR A 68 -8.17 13.98 -9.73
N THR A 69 -7.13 14.38 -10.45
CA THR A 69 -5.96 13.53 -10.70
C THR A 69 -5.24 13.25 -9.39
N VAL A 70 -4.97 11.96 -9.12
CA VAL A 70 -4.18 11.51 -7.96
C VAL A 70 -2.84 10.94 -8.43
N PRO A 71 -1.81 10.88 -7.58
CA PRO A 71 -0.58 10.17 -7.90
C PRO A 71 -0.85 8.70 -8.24
N ALA A 72 -0.14 8.16 -9.22
CA ALA A 72 -0.10 6.73 -9.49
C ALA A 72 0.59 5.99 -8.34
N LEU A 73 0.02 4.87 -7.92
CA LEU A 73 0.70 3.93 -7.03
C LEU A 73 1.71 3.12 -7.85
N GLU A 74 2.99 3.29 -7.55
CA GLU A 74 4.08 2.57 -8.22
C GLU A 74 4.57 1.46 -7.27
N LEU A 75 4.27 0.20 -7.63
CA LEU A 75 4.60 -0.98 -6.83
C LEU A 75 5.79 -1.73 -7.42
N LEU A 76 6.68 -2.17 -6.54
CA LEU A 76 7.89 -2.91 -6.88
C LEU A 76 7.51 -4.35 -7.26
N TYR A 77 8.00 -4.81 -8.42
CA TYR A 77 7.86 -6.19 -8.94
C TYR A 77 6.44 -6.76 -8.93
N SER A 78 5.40 -5.96 -9.21
CA SER A 78 3.99 -6.35 -8.97
C SER A 78 3.67 -7.78 -9.41
N TYR A 79 3.86 -8.16 -10.67
CA TYR A 79 3.47 -9.50 -11.16
C TYR A 79 4.47 -10.63 -10.85
N GLU A 80 5.77 -10.40 -11.02
CA GLU A 80 6.78 -11.47 -10.94
C GLU A 80 7.03 -11.96 -9.51
N TRP A 81 6.95 -11.06 -8.52
CA TRP A 81 7.00 -11.43 -7.10
C TRP A 81 5.77 -12.24 -6.65
N GLN A 82 4.64 -12.17 -7.38
CA GLN A 82 3.40 -12.86 -7.00
C GLN A 82 3.38 -14.33 -7.40
N VAL A 83 4.01 -14.67 -8.51
CA VAL A 83 3.90 -16.02 -9.12
C VAL A 83 5.19 -16.82 -9.03
N SER A 84 6.29 -16.21 -8.59
CA SER A 84 7.62 -16.84 -8.54
C SER A 84 8.13 -16.95 -7.12
N SER A 85 8.14 -18.18 -6.59
CA SER A 85 8.74 -18.51 -5.29
C SER A 85 10.24 -18.20 -5.20
N ASN A 86 10.91 -18.02 -6.35
CA ASN A 86 12.35 -17.82 -6.45
C ASN A 86 12.79 -16.35 -6.37
N LEU A 87 11.87 -15.38 -6.35
CA LEU A 87 12.18 -13.94 -6.37
C LEU A 87 12.10 -13.26 -4.99
N HIS A 88 11.76 -14.01 -3.93
CA HIS A 88 11.61 -13.52 -2.56
C HIS A 88 12.94 -13.24 -1.83
N ASP A 89 14.00 -12.86 -2.54
CA ASP A 89 15.27 -12.46 -1.91
C ASP A 89 15.12 -11.04 -1.34
N GLN A 90 14.44 -10.96 -0.18
CA GLN A 90 14.08 -9.71 0.47
C GLN A 90 15.31 -8.90 0.92
N GLU A 91 16.41 -9.58 1.28
CA GLU A 91 17.66 -8.93 1.67
C GLU A 91 18.28 -8.14 0.51
N ARG A 92 18.20 -8.67 -0.72
CA ARG A 92 18.76 -8.03 -1.91
C ARG A 92 18.05 -6.74 -2.32
N TYR A 93 16.76 -6.59 -2.00
CA TYR A 93 15.91 -5.49 -2.46
C TYR A 93 15.43 -4.56 -1.34
N CYS A 94 16.09 -4.59 -0.17
CA CYS A 94 15.62 -3.84 0.99
C CYS A 94 15.53 -2.32 0.72
N GLU A 95 16.45 -1.74 -0.05
CA GLU A 95 16.41 -0.32 -0.40
C GLU A 95 15.19 -0.01 -1.29
N GLU A 96 14.93 -0.83 -2.30
CA GLU A 96 13.78 -0.67 -3.18
C GLU A 96 12.44 -0.87 -2.44
N LEU A 97 12.38 -1.80 -1.48
CA LEU A 97 11.21 -2.01 -0.62
C LEU A 97 10.95 -0.80 0.28
N ASN A 98 12.00 -0.20 0.86
CA ASN A 98 11.87 1.03 1.63
C ASN A 98 11.38 2.19 0.76
N ILE A 99 11.91 2.34 -0.45
CA ILE A 99 11.44 3.37 -1.40
C ILE A 99 9.97 3.15 -1.77
N GLU A 100 9.56 1.90 -2.04
CA GLU A 100 8.15 1.56 -2.31
C GLU A 100 7.25 1.98 -1.13
N LEU A 101 7.62 1.61 0.10
CA LEU A 101 6.89 1.98 1.31
C LEU A 101 6.75 3.49 1.46
N MET A 102 7.83 4.25 1.24
CA MET A 102 7.78 5.71 1.30
C MET A 102 6.86 6.33 0.27
N ARG A 103 6.74 5.72 -0.91
CA ARG A 103 5.84 6.19 -1.96
C ARG A 103 4.39 5.85 -1.67
N ILE A 104 4.13 4.72 -1.01
CA ILE A 104 2.80 4.40 -0.47
C ILE A 104 2.41 5.41 0.62
N ASP A 105 3.31 5.73 1.56
CA ASP A 105 3.07 6.75 2.58
C ASP A 105 2.80 8.13 1.96
N ALA A 106 3.55 8.50 0.92
CA ALA A 106 3.35 9.74 0.19
C ALA A 106 2.01 9.75 -0.56
N TRP A 107 1.58 8.61 -1.11
CA TRP A 107 0.27 8.47 -1.74
C TRP A 107 -0.86 8.66 -0.73
N LEU A 108 -0.80 7.95 0.41
CA LEU A 108 -1.76 8.09 1.52
C LEU A 108 -1.79 9.53 2.04
N SER A 109 -0.63 10.19 2.08
CA SER A 109 -0.52 11.61 2.41
C SER A 109 -1.20 12.51 1.37
N TYR A 110 -0.98 12.28 0.08
CA TYR A 110 -1.60 13.06 -1.00
C TYR A 110 -3.11 12.92 -0.99
N VAL A 111 -3.59 11.67 -0.99
CA VAL A 111 -5.01 11.35 -1.09
C VAL A 111 -5.73 11.67 0.22
N GLY A 112 -5.07 11.52 1.37
CA GLY A 112 -5.58 11.93 2.68
C GLY A 112 -5.83 13.44 2.81
N ARG A 113 -5.31 14.28 1.89
CA ARG A 113 -5.60 15.72 1.83
C ARG A 113 -6.79 16.07 0.93
N THR A 114 -7.34 15.10 0.19
CA THR A 114 -8.54 15.35 -0.60
C THR A 114 -9.73 15.55 0.33
N ASP A 115 -10.67 16.43 -0.04
CA ASP A 115 -11.83 16.73 0.81
C ASP A 115 -12.62 15.49 1.20
N LYS A 116 -12.74 14.54 0.26
CA LYS A 116 -13.46 13.29 0.45
C LYS A 116 -12.85 12.41 1.55
N ILE A 117 -11.53 12.42 1.72
CA ILE A 117 -10.86 11.62 2.76
C ILE A 117 -10.61 12.43 4.04
N ALA A 118 -10.22 13.70 3.90
CA ALA A 118 -9.87 14.56 5.03
C ALA A 118 -11.10 14.97 5.85
N ASN A 119 -12.22 15.21 5.18
CA ASN A 119 -13.46 15.73 5.78
C ASN A 119 -14.65 14.82 5.47
N GLY A 120 -14.39 13.59 5.01
CA GLY A 120 -15.41 12.60 4.69
C GLY A 120 -16.13 12.08 5.94
N PRO A 121 -17.35 11.53 5.77
CA PRO A 121 -18.15 11.02 6.87
C PRO A 121 -17.50 9.82 7.60
N ALA A 122 -16.67 9.04 6.91
CA ALA A 122 -15.98 7.89 7.48
C ALA A 122 -14.78 8.25 8.40
N ASP A 123 -14.41 9.54 8.52
CA ASP A 123 -13.30 10.04 9.36
C ASP A 123 -12.01 9.20 9.22
N LEU A 124 -11.66 8.83 7.97
CA LEU A 124 -10.62 7.84 7.69
C LEU A 124 -9.22 8.25 8.18
N LEU A 125 -8.97 9.55 8.38
CA LEU A 125 -7.71 10.00 8.98
C LEU A 125 -7.55 9.55 10.43
N LYS A 126 -8.65 9.23 11.13
CA LYS A 126 -8.64 8.63 12.46
C LYS A 126 -9.03 7.15 12.44
N GLY A 127 -9.97 6.77 11.58
CA GLY A 127 -10.57 5.44 11.54
C GLY A 127 -9.78 4.39 10.75
N ALA A 128 -8.94 4.80 9.78
CA ALA A 128 -8.24 3.85 8.91
C ALA A 128 -7.41 2.79 9.67
N PRO A 129 -6.68 3.12 10.75
CA PRO A 129 -6.01 2.11 11.57
C PRO A 129 -6.91 0.99 12.07
N ALA A 130 -8.07 1.35 12.64
CA ALA A 130 -9.01 0.37 13.18
C ALA A 130 -9.65 -0.48 12.08
N LEU A 131 -9.98 0.14 10.94
CA LEU A 131 -10.63 -0.57 9.84
C LEU A 131 -9.67 -1.53 9.12
N VAL A 132 -8.40 -1.15 8.94
CA VAL A 132 -7.37 -2.07 8.45
C VAL A 132 -7.19 -3.25 9.40
N GLN A 133 -7.24 -3.02 10.72
CA GLN A 133 -7.15 -4.09 11.69
C GLN A 133 -8.32 -5.07 11.59
N LEU A 134 -9.54 -4.53 11.45
CA LEU A 134 -10.75 -5.34 11.29
C LEU A 134 -10.66 -6.22 10.04
N LEU A 135 -10.29 -5.61 8.90
CA LEU A 135 -10.06 -6.34 7.65
C LEU A 135 -8.97 -7.42 7.80
N GLN A 136 -7.84 -7.10 8.45
CA GLN A 136 -6.78 -8.09 8.66
C GLN A 136 -7.24 -9.26 9.53
N THR A 137 -8.08 -9.00 10.53
CA THR A 137 -8.63 -10.02 11.43
C THR A 137 -9.63 -10.91 10.72
N ASP A 138 -10.57 -10.31 9.99
CA ASP A 138 -11.67 -11.05 9.34
C ASP A 138 -11.17 -11.94 8.20
N PHE A 139 -10.12 -11.51 7.48
CA PHE A 139 -9.56 -12.22 6.34
C PHE A 139 -8.23 -12.93 6.64
N GLU A 140 -7.81 -13.04 7.91
CA GLU A 140 -6.52 -13.62 8.30
C GLU A 140 -6.32 -15.02 7.70
N VAL A 141 -7.31 -15.89 7.89
CA VAL A 141 -7.28 -17.29 7.44
C VAL A 141 -7.20 -17.37 5.92
N ASP A 142 -7.98 -16.56 5.21
CA ASP A 142 -7.97 -16.52 3.75
C ASP A 142 -6.62 -16.04 3.23
N PHE A 143 -6.03 -15.02 3.87
CA PHE A 143 -4.73 -14.48 3.51
C PHE A 143 -3.57 -15.45 3.68
N ILE A 144 -3.67 -16.36 4.64
CA ILE A 144 -2.67 -17.39 4.91
C ILE A 144 -2.80 -18.54 3.92
N ASN A 145 -4.04 -18.92 3.55
CA ASN A 145 -4.30 -20.15 2.82
C ASN A 145 -4.51 -19.97 1.31
N ILE A 146 -4.57 -18.74 0.82
CA ILE A 146 -4.80 -18.46 -0.60
C ILE A 146 -3.73 -19.06 -1.52
N ASP A 147 -4.16 -19.70 -2.62
CA ASP A 147 -3.26 -20.13 -3.69
C ASP A 147 -2.82 -18.93 -4.54
N LEU A 148 -1.52 -18.67 -4.55
CA LEU A 148 -0.90 -17.61 -5.35
C LEU A 148 -0.37 -18.12 -6.71
N SER A 149 -0.60 -19.40 -7.04
CA SER A 149 -0.07 -20.01 -8.25
C SER A 149 -0.74 -19.50 -9.53
N ALA A 150 0.06 -19.39 -10.60
CA ALA A 150 -0.44 -19.04 -11.93
C ALA A 150 -1.05 -20.24 -12.70
N LYS A 151 -1.08 -21.45 -12.12
CA LYS A 151 -1.33 -22.69 -12.87
C LYS A 151 -2.52 -23.53 -12.39
N GLU A 152 -3.03 -23.31 -11.17
CA GLU A 152 -4.02 -24.23 -10.56
C GLU A 152 -5.32 -23.59 -10.08
N GLY A 153 -5.65 -22.38 -10.56
CA GLY A 153 -6.87 -21.68 -10.13
C GLY A 153 -6.62 -20.58 -9.10
N GLY A 154 -5.38 -20.40 -8.63
CA GLY A 154 -5.00 -19.28 -7.75
C GLY A 154 -5.44 -17.90 -8.23
N HIS A 155 -5.49 -17.65 -9.55
CA HIS A 155 -6.07 -16.39 -10.05
C HIS A 155 -7.57 -16.22 -9.68
N GLN A 156 -8.36 -17.30 -9.78
CA GLN A 156 -9.77 -17.27 -9.42
C GLN A 156 -9.96 -17.13 -7.91
N ASP A 157 -9.11 -17.78 -7.12
CA ASP A 157 -9.13 -17.64 -5.66
C ASP A 157 -8.80 -16.19 -5.24
N ILE A 158 -7.86 -15.54 -5.93
CA ILE A 158 -7.51 -14.15 -5.69
C ILE A 158 -8.64 -13.20 -6.10
N GLN A 159 -9.31 -13.46 -7.22
CA GLN A 159 -10.49 -12.70 -7.60
C GLN A 159 -11.61 -12.85 -6.58
N GLY A 160 -11.92 -14.09 -6.16
CA GLY A 160 -12.96 -14.34 -5.15
C GLY A 160 -12.65 -13.68 -3.81
N LEU A 161 -11.39 -13.72 -3.35
CA LEU A 161 -10.98 -13.02 -2.14
C LEU A 161 -11.05 -11.49 -2.30
N ALA A 162 -10.66 -10.96 -3.46
CA ALA A 162 -10.78 -9.54 -3.74
C ALA A 162 -12.24 -9.09 -3.68
N ASP A 163 -13.15 -9.84 -4.29
CA ASP A 163 -14.59 -9.58 -4.25
C ASP A 163 -15.11 -9.58 -2.80
N ASN A 164 -14.76 -10.58 -1.99
CA ASN A 164 -15.17 -10.64 -0.59
C ASN A 164 -14.65 -9.42 0.22
N VAL A 165 -13.42 -8.98 -0.04
CA VAL A 165 -12.87 -7.78 0.62
C VAL A 165 -13.60 -6.51 0.17
N MET A 166 -13.97 -6.40 -1.10
CA MET A 166 -14.76 -5.27 -1.60
C MET A 166 -16.18 -5.26 -1.01
N ASP A 167 -16.81 -6.42 -0.86
CA ASP A 167 -18.10 -6.57 -0.19
C ASP A 167 -18.00 -6.12 1.27
N PHE A 168 -16.98 -6.57 2.01
CA PHE A 168 -16.71 -6.10 3.38
C PHE A 168 -16.59 -4.58 3.46
N LEU A 169 -15.81 -3.95 2.57
CA LEU A 169 -15.65 -2.49 2.59
C LEU A 169 -16.94 -1.76 2.19
N THR A 170 -17.80 -2.39 1.39
CA THR A 170 -19.12 -1.85 1.04
C THR A 170 -20.08 -1.94 2.23
N ASP A 171 -20.02 -3.02 3.01
CA ASP A 171 -20.79 -3.19 4.25
C ASP A 171 -20.40 -2.17 5.34
N GLU A 172 -19.14 -1.72 5.32
CA GLU A 172 -18.64 -0.61 6.16
C GLU A 172 -19.04 0.78 5.63
N GLU A 173 -19.99 0.84 4.70
CA GLU A 173 -20.58 2.05 4.10
C GLU A 173 -19.57 3.00 3.44
N LEU A 174 -18.42 2.47 3.00
CA LEU A 174 -17.39 3.26 2.32
C LEU A 174 -17.73 3.45 0.85
N ASP A 175 -17.51 4.65 0.33
CA ASP A 175 -17.57 4.88 -1.12
C ASP A 175 -16.28 4.45 -1.85
N GLU A 176 -16.30 4.46 -3.18
CA GLU A 176 -15.17 3.99 -4.00
C GLU A 176 -13.82 4.64 -3.64
N ALA A 177 -13.80 5.92 -3.26
CA ALA A 177 -12.58 6.64 -2.90
C ALA A 177 -12.07 6.22 -1.51
N GLU A 178 -12.99 6.06 -0.57
CA GLU A 178 -12.74 5.58 0.78
C GLU A 178 -12.27 4.12 0.78
N GLN A 179 -12.91 3.26 -0.02
CA GLN A 179 -12.51 1.87 -0.24
C GLN A 179 -11.07 1.79 -0.75
N LEU A 180 -10.76 2.50 -1.85
CA LEU A 180 -9.41 2.56 -2.42
C LEU A 180 -8.39 3.09 -1.40
N TYR A 181 -8.73 4.08 -0.58
CA TYR A 181 -7.84 4.56 0.46
C TYR A 181 -7.51 3.47 1.51
N ILE A 182 -8.52 2.71 1.95
CA ILE A 182 -8.33 1.60 2.90
C ILE A 182 -7.56 0.45 2.28
N LEU A 183 -7.83 0.10 1.02
CA LEU A 183 -7.08 -0.92 0.29
C LEU A 183 -5.57 -0.58 0.25
N VAL A 184 -5.22 0.68 -0.03
CA VAL A 184 -3.82 1.13 -0.01
C VAL A 184 -3.24 1.15 1.41
N ALA A 185 -4.03 1.52 2.42
CA ALA A 185 -3.60 1.46 3.82
C ALA A 185 -3.32 0.02 4.29
N SER A 186 -4.15 -0.95 3.87
CA SER A 186 -3.94 -2.38 4.11
C SER A 186 -2.68 -2.89 3.40
N LEU A 187 -2.48 -2.50 2.14
CA LEU A 187 -1.25 -2.81 1.40
C LEU A 187 -0.01 -2.27 2.13
N ARG A 188 -0.09 -1.03 2.62
CA ARG A 188 0.99 -0.39 3.37
C ARG A 188 1.38 -1.21 4.59
N ALA A 189 0.42 -1.67 5.39
CA ALA A 189 0.68 -2.51 6.57
C ALA A 189 1.47 -3.79 6.20
N VAL A 190 1.11 -4.43 5.09
CA VAL A 190 1.83 -5.63 4.59
C VAL A 190 3.25 -5.29 4.16
N LYS A 191 3.43 -4.17 3.45
CA LYS A 191 4.75 -3.71 2.98
C LYS A 191 5.68 -3.36 4.15
N VAL A 192 5.15 -2.81 5.25
CA VAL A 192 5.93 -2.63 6.48
C VAL A 192 6.44 -3.97 7.01
N CYS A 193 5.57 -4.98 7.12
CA CYS A 193 5.99 -6.31 7.57
C CYS A 193 7.06 -6.92 6.66
N GLN A 194 6.95 -6.74 5.34
CA GLN A 194 7.97 -7.19 4.40
C GLN A 194 9.31 -6.48 4.63
N CYS A 195 9.30 -5.16 4.85
CA CYS A 195 10.53 -4.42 5.13
C CYS A 195 11.17 -4.86 6.46
N VAL A 196 10.36 -5.17 7.48
CA VAL A 196 10.85 -5.71 8.77
C VAL A 196 11.47 -7.09 8.59
N LEU A 197 10.81 -7.99 7.85
CA LEU A 197 11.31 -9.35 7.59
C LEU A 197 12.57 -9.36 6.72
N ALA A 198 12.72 -8.39 5.80
CA ALA A 198 13.87 -8.22 4.92
C ALA A 198 15.19 -7.86 5.64
N GLY A 199 15.11 -7.44 6.92
CA GLY A 199 16.26 -7.48 7.82
C GLY A 199 17.44 -6.55 7.55
N SER A 200 17.26 -5.33 7.00
CA SER A 200 18.37 -4.37 6.92
C SER A 200 18.03 -3.00 7.54
N ASN A 201 18.91 -2.52 8.43
CA ASN A 201 18.84 -1.30 9.25
C ASN A 201 17.43 -0.73 9.47
N THR A 202 16.68 -1.36 10.37
CA THR A 202 15.30 -1.02 10.70
C THR A 202 15.15 0.28 11.50
N ARG A 203 16.17 1.14 11.64
CA ARG A 203 16.10 2.34 12.50
C ARG A 203 15.05 3.36 12.04
N GLU A 204 14.80 3.45 10.73
CA GLU A 204 13.73 4.29 10.17
C GLU A 204 12.35 3.62 10.32
N VAL A 205 12.31 2.29 10.17
CA VAL A 205 11.12 1.48 10.43
C VAL A 205 10.80 1.45 11.94
N GLU A 206 11.77 1.56 12.83
CA GLU A 206 11.62 1.62 14.29
C GLU A 206 10.93 2.91 14.69
N GLU A 207 11.21 4.04 14.05
CA GLU A 207 10.43 5.26 14.28
C GLU A 207 8.99 5.14 13.78
N ILE A 208 8.77 4.48 12.63
CA ILE A 208 7.44 4.17 12.13
C ILE A 208 6.74 3.24 13.12
N LEU A 209 7.39 2.17 13.56
CA LEU A 209 6.85 1.22 14.53
C LEU A 209 6.50 1.91 15.84
N MET A 210 7.36 2.78 16.36
CA MET A 210 7.16 3.48 17.65
C MET A 210 6.13 4.61 17.59
N LYS A 211 5.81 5.15 16.40
CA LYS A 211 4.92 6.32 16.23
C LYS A 211 3.61 5.98 15.51
N ASP A 212 3.52 4.82 14.86
CA ASP A 212 2.38 4.36 14.09
C ASP A 212 1.63 3.26 14.84
N VAL A 213 0.35 3.49 15.13
CA VAL A 213 -0.49 2.52 15.83
C VAL A 213 -0.67 1.24 15.01
N GLN A 214 -0.70 1.31 13.68
CA GLN A 214 -0.87 0.11 12.83
C GLN A 214 0.32 -0.85 12.91
N ALA A 215 1.51 -0.34 13.20
CA ALA A 215 2.69 -1.17 13.35
C ALA A 215 2.69 -2.01 14.63
N HIS A 216 1.85 -1.66 15.62
CA HIS A 216 1.69 -2.39 16.87
C HIS A 216 0.59 -3.45 16.82
N LEU A 217 -0.09 -3.60 15.67
CA LEU A 217 -1.22 -4.53 15.49
C LEU A 217 -0.79 -5.89 14.94
N VAL A 218 0.53 -6.14 14.88
CA VAL A 218 1.16 -7.39 14.46
C VAL A 218 1.69 -8.15 15.68
#